data_AF-A0AAD1AP51-F1
#
_entry.id   AF-A0AAD1AP51-F1
#
_cell.length_a   1.000
_cell.length_b   1.000
_cell.length_c   1.000
_cell.angle_alpha   90.00
_cell.angle_beta   90.00
_cell.angle_gamma   90.00
#
_symmetry.space_group_name_H-M   'P 1'
#
loop_
_entity.id
_entity.type
_entity.pdbx_description
1 polymer ?
#
loop_
_entity_poly.entity_id
_entity_poly.type
_entity_poly.pdbx_seq_one_letter_code
_entity_poly.pdbx_strand_id
1 'polypeptide(L)'
;MRLSELMEKNDQKKLQLLHYLDQHPNQRLRNSELQHKLDISYYLFKRRTKEIADDIDMFQLSGLFDIEVTDTTTTLHKNHNTNIFVFLNHYLERSYQIKILMLLVTQRQNFDLYDFAEAHYVSYTFMYKHFTALRQTLQKWGINLNNNSELTGNELAIRLLLAELIIITHVGEETFDDEIRTALHELLELIDTPAIAHQ
;
A
#
# COMPACT_ATOMS: atom_id res chain seq x y z
N MET A 1 -8.99 9.89 -2.11
CA MET A 1 -7.74 9.17 -2.40
C MET A 1 -7.95 7.71 -2.03
N ARG A 2 -7.47 6.75 -2.82
CA ARG A 2 -7.57 5.31 -2.50
C ARG A 2 -6.21 4.65 -2.67
N LEU A 3 -5.50 4.39 -1.57
CA LEU A 3 -4.14 3.85 -1.62
C LEU A 3 -4.02 2.52 -2.35
N SER A 4 -5.08 1.71 -2.36
CA SER A 4 -5.12 0.47 -3.13
C SER A 4 -4.80 0.67 -4.62
N GLU A 5 -5.00 1.87 -5.18
CA GLU A 5 -4.64 2.19 -6.56
C GLU A 5 -3.12 2.18 -6.82
N LEU A 6 -2.30 2.31 -5.76
CA LEU A 6 -0.84 2.25 -5.81
C LEU A 6 -0.29 0.82 -5.72
N MET A 7 -1.11 -0.17 -5.35
CA MET A 7 -0.68 -1.57 -5.27
C MET A 7 -0.43 -2.18 -6.65
N GLU A 8 0.30 -3.29 -6.68
CA GLU A 8 0.38 -4.11 -7.90
C GLU A 8 -1.01 -4.62 -8.31
N LYS A 9 -1.26 -4.66 -9.63
CA LYS A 9 -2.59 -5.04 -10.16
C LYS A 9 -3.05 -6.41 -9.65
N ASN A 10 -2.13 -7.36 -9.48
CA ASN A 10 -2.47 -8.67 -8.96
C ASN A 10 -2.90 -8.60 -7.49
N ASP A 11 -2.17 -7.84 -6.67
CA ASP A 11 -2.49 -7.65 -5.26
C ASP A 11 -3.83 -6.92 -5.08
N GLN A 12 -4.15 -5.95 -5.94
CA GLN A 12 -5.47 -5.30 -5.95
C GLN A 12 -6.59 -6.32 -6.14
N LYS A 13 -6.36 -7.31 -7.01
CA LYS A 13 -7.32 -8.37 -7.30
C LYS A 13 -7.43 -9.40 -6.19
N LYS A 14 -6.33 -9.72 -5.50
CA LYS A 14 -6.36 -10.55 -4.29
C LYS A 14 -7.12 -9.84 -3.17
N LEU A 15 -6.84 -8.56 -2.93
CA LEU A 15 -7.55 -7.75 -1.94
C LEU A 15 -9.05 -7.62 -2.24
N GLN A 16 -9.45 -7.50 -3.51
CA GLN A 16 -10.87 -7.52 -3.92
C GLN A 16 -11.57 -8.84 -3.54
N LEU A 17 -10.91 -9.98 -3.77
CA LEU A 17 -11.45 -11.29 -3.35
C LEU A 17 -11.51 -11.39 -1.82
N LEU A 18 -10.44 -11.01 -1.12
CA LEU A 18 -10.39 -10.99 0.34
C LEU A 18 -11.49 -10.13 0.95
N HIS A 19 -11.75 -8.93 0.43
CA HIS A 19 -12.85 -8.08 0.89
C HIS A 19 -14.22 -8.74 0.71
N TYR A 20 -14.44 -9.46 -0.40
CA TYR A 20 -15.70 -10.17 -0.59
C TYR A 20 -15.85 -11.32 0.41
N LEU A 21 -14.79 -12.10 0.62
CA LEU A 21 -14.79 -13.17 1.62
C LEU A 21 -14.96 -12.63 3.05
N ASP A 22 -14.37 -11.47 3.37
CA ASP A 22 -14.46 -10.81 4.69
C ASP A 22 -15.86 -10.27 5.00
N GLN A 23 -16.70 -10.02 3.99
CA GLN A 23 -18.13 -9.72 4.17
C GLN A 23 -18.94 -10.96 4.61
N HIS A 24 -18.37 -12.15 4.46
CA HIS A 24 -18.97 -13.44 4.75
C HIS A 24 -18.01 -14.33 5.57
N PRO A 25 -17.50 -13.85 6.72
CA PRO A 25 -16.41 -14.51 7.43
C PRO A 25 -16.85 -15.89 7.92
N ASN A 26 -15.97 -16.88 7.79
CA ASN A 26 -16.23 -18.27 8.17
C ASN A 26 -17.44 -18.93 7.44
N GLN A 27 -17.93 -18.33 6.36
CA GLN A 27 -19.00 -18.89 5.52
C GLN A 27 -18.43 -19.57 4.27
N ARG A 28 -19.02 -20.72 3.92
CA ARG A 28 -18.71 -21.42 2.66
C ARG A 28 -19.42 -20.75 1.49
N LEU A 29 -18.65 -20.12 0.62
CA LEU A 29 -19.16 -19.49 -0.60
C LEU A 29 -18.89 -20.36 -1.82
N ARG A 30 -19.79 -20.33 -2.82
CA ARG A 30 -19.62 -21.10 -4.05
C ARG A 30 -18.53 -20.48 -4.93
N ASN A 31 -17.61 -21.29 -5.44
CA ASN A 31 -16.55 -20.82 -6.33
C ASN A 31 -17.11 -20.18 -7.61
N SER A 32 -18.25 -20.66 -8.12
CA SER A 32 -18.92 -20.08 -9.30
C SER A 32 -19.49 -18.69 -9.03
N GLU A 33 -19.98 -18.44 -7.82
CA GLU A 33 -20.45 -17.12 -7.38
C GLU A 33 -19.28 -16.14 -7.30
N LEU A 34 -18.18 -16.54 -6.68
CA LEU A 34 -16.96 -15.74 -6.58
C LEU A 34 -16.38 -15.39 -7.96
N GLN A 35 -16.34 -16.36 -8.88
CA GLN A 35 -15.93 -16.16 -10.26
C GLN A 35 -16.81 -15.14 -10.99
N HIS A 36 -18.13 -15.28 -10.88
CA HIS A 36 -19.08 -14.37 -11.51
C HIS A 36 -18.97 -12.95 -10.91
N LYS A 37 -18.85 -12.84 -9.58
CA LYS A 37 -18.74 -11.55 -8.90
C LYS A 37 -17.47 -10.78 -9.25
N LEU A 38 -16.36 -11.50 -9.41
CA LEU A 38 -15.07 -10.92 -9.75
C LEU A 38 -14.80 -10.83 -11.25
N ASP A 39 -15.72 -11.34 -12.06
CA ASP A 39 -15.60 -11.48 -13.53
C ASP A 39 -14.29 -12.15 -13.95
N ILE A 40 -14.05 -13.36 -13.42
CA ILE A 40 -12.83 -14.13 -13.68
C ILE A 40 -13.10 -15.60 -14.01
N SER A 41 -12.17 -16.18 -14.76
CA SER A 41 -12.16 -17.62 -15.01
C SER A 41 -11.80 -18.42 -13.77
N TYR A 42 -12.19 -19.70 -13.76
CA TYR A 42 -11.81 -20.66 -12.73
C TYR A 42 -10.30 -20.77 -12.53
N TYR A 43 -9.53 -20.72 -13.61
CA TYR A 43 -8.06 -20.77 -13.54
C TYR A 43 -7.49 -19.57 -12.77
N LEU A 44 -7.94 -18.36 -13.09
CA LEU A 44 -7.52 -17.15 -12.37
C LEU A 44 -7.98 -17.18 -10.92
N PHE A 45 -9.18 -17.70 -10.65
CA PHE A 45 -9.68 -17.88 -9.30
C PHE A 45 -8.79 -18.82 -8.47
N LYS A 46 -8.53 -20.04 -8.97
CA LYS A 46 -7.64 -21.02 -8.30
C LYS A 46 -6.24 -20.47 -8.07
N ARG A 47 -5.69 -19.74 -9.04
CA ARG A 47 -4.39 -19.09 -8.89
C ARG A 47 -4.42 -18.05 -7.76
N ARG A 48 -5.43 -17.18 -7.73
CA ARG A 48 -5.53 -16.14 -6.69
C ARG A 48 -5.75 -16.69 -5.29
N THR A 49 -6.60 -17.70 -5.12
CA THR A 49 -6.81 -18.30 -3.79
C THR A 49 -5.57 -19.01 -3.29
N LYS A 50 -4.80 -19.65 -4.18
CA LYS A 50 -3.48 -20.19 -3.84
C LYS A 50 -2.51 -19.08 -3.43
N GLU A 51 -2.39 -18.02 -4.22
CA GLU A 51 -1.51 -16.89 -3.90
C GLU A 51 -1.90 -16.21 -2.58
N ILE A 52 -3.20 -16.15 -2.24
CA ILE A 52 -3.66 -15.64 -0.93
C ILE A 52 -3.23 -16.57 0.21
N ALA A 53 -3.31 -17.90 0.04
CA ALA A 53 -2.81 -18.85 1.03
C ALA A 53 -1.29 -18.68 1.22
N ASP A 54 -0.55 -18.58 0.12
CA ASP A 54 0.90 -18.33 0.14
C ASP A 54 1.22 -16.97 0.83
N ASP A 55 0.40 -15.93 0.60
CA ASP A 55 0.52 -14.63 1.25
C ASP A 55 0.25 -14.70 2.76
N ILE A 56 -0.75 -15.48 3.20
CA ILE A 56 -1.07 -15.67 4.64
C ILE A 56 0.17 -16.19 5.37
N ASP A 57 0.84 -17.19 4.81
CA ASP A 57 2.05 -17.77 5.40
C ASP A 57 3.23 -16.79 5.35
N MET A 58 3.45 -16.15 4.20
CA MET A 58 4.55 -15.21 4.00
C MET A 58 4.43 -13.97 4.90
N PHE A 59 3.22 -13.49 5.15
CA PHE A 59 2.94 -12.36 6.04
C PHE A 59 2.81 -12.76 7.52
N GLN A 60 3.06 -14.04 7.86
CA GLN A 60 2.96 -14.57 9.22
C GLN A 60 1.56 -14.40 9.83
N LEU A 61 0.52 -14.59 9.01
CA LEU A 61 -0.88 -14.39 9.37
C LEU A 61 -1.63 -15.71 9.65
N SER A 62 -0.98 -16.88 9.58
CA SER A 62 -1.63 -18.20 9.67
C SER A 62 -2.35 -18.49 11.00
N GLY A 63 -2.11 -17.69 12.05
CA GLY A 63 -2.86 -17.75 13.31
C GLY A 63 -4.10 -16.85 13.35
N LEU A 64 -4.27 -15.99 12.35
CA LEU A 64 -5.28 -14.93 12.26
C LEU A 64 -6.25 -15.15 11.10
N PHE A 65 -5.74 -15.71 10.01
CA PHE A 65 -6.44 -16.00 8.77
C PHE A 65 -6.05 -17.39 8.26
N ASP A 66 -7.01 -18.06 7.63
CA ASP A 66 -6.78 -19.25 6.81
C ASP A 66 -7.77 -19.24 5.64
N ILE A 67 -7.39 -19.81 4.49
CA ILE A 67 -8.25 -19.92 3.33
C ILE A 67 -8.42 -21.36 2.90
N GLU A 68 -9.61 -21.91 3.17
CA GLU A 68 -9.97 -23.26 2.78
C GLU A 68 -10.62 -23.25 1.40
N VAL A 69 -10.01 -23.93 0.43
CA VAL A 69 -10.50 -24.01 -0.94
C VAL A 69 -10.77 -25.46 -1.31
N THR A 70 -12.01 -25.75 -1.71
CA THR A 70 -12.41 -27.01 -2.33
C THR A 70 -12.70 -26.79 -3.81
N ASP A 71 -13.05 -27.85 -4.56
CA ASP A 71 -13.39 -27.69 -5.98
C ASP A 71 -14.63 -26.82 -6.21
N THR A 72 -15.58 -26.79 -5.27
CA THR A 72 -16.87 -26.10 -5.43
C THR A 72 -17.07 -24.91 -4.49
N THR A 73 -16.32 -24.85 -3.38
CA THR A 73 -16.49 -23.81 -2.35
C THR A 73 -15.18 -23.26 -1.82
N THR A 74 -15.22 -22.02 -1.31
CA THR A 74 -14.12 -21.34 -0.63
C THR A 74 -14.61 -20.70 0.65
N THR A 75 -13.81 -20.79 1.71
CA THR A 75 -14.07 -20.17 3.02
C THR A 75 -12.83 -19.38 3.44
N LEU A 76 -13.01 -18.13 3.86
CA LEU A 76 -11.99 -17.41 4.61
C LEU A 76 -12.28 -17.58 6.09
N HIS A 77 -11.41 -18.31 6.77
CA HIS A 77 -11.42 -18.45 8.23
C HIS A 77 -10.75 -17.24 8.84
N LYS A 78 -11.41 -16.63 9.83
CA LYS A 78 -10.98 -15.37 10.42
C LYS A 78 -11.32 -15.30 11.91
N ASN A 79 -10.34 -14.93 12.73
CA ASN A 79 -10.56 -14.67 14.15
C ASN A 79 -11.35 -13.37 14.38
N HIS A 80 -12.21 -13.34 15.41
CA HIS A 80 -13.24 -12.30 15.58
C HIS A 80 -12.73 -10.85 15.75
N ASN A 81 -11.42 -10.65 15.95
CA ASN A 81 -10.80 -9.33 16.13
C ASN A 81 -9.77 -8.97 15.04
N THR A 82 -9.63 -9.75 13.98
CA THR A 82 -8.64 -9.46 12.93
C THR A 82 -9.22 -8.54 11.88
N ASN A 83 -8.36 -7.79 11.18
CA ASN A 83 -8.78 -6.85 10.15
C ASN A 83 -8.08 -7.18 8.84
N ILE A 84 -8.85 -7.36 7.75
CA ILE A 84 -8.30 -7.69 6.43
C ILE A 84 -7.41 -6.57 5.87
N PHE A 85 -7.50 -5.34 6.42
CA PHE A 85 -6.58 -4.26 6.09
C PHE A 85 -5.12 -4.56 6.41
N VAL A 86 -4.80 -5.59 7.21
CA VAL A 86 -3.40 -6.04 7.37
C VAL A 86 -2.78 -6.48 6.03
N PHE A 87 -3.57 -7.08 5.14
CA PHE A 87 -3.10 -7.44 3.78
C PHE A 87 -2.83 -6.19 2.94
N LEU A 88 -3.64 -5.14 3.09
CA LEU A 88 -3.44 -3.88 2.37
C LEU A 88 -2.05 -3.30 2.70
N ASN A 89 -1.67 -3.28 3.98
CA ASN A 89 -0.36 -2.76 4.39
C ASN A 89 0.78 -3.56 3.74
N HIS A 90 0.77 -4.88 3.84
CA HIS A 90 1.80 -5.73 3.23
C HIS A 90 1.86 -5.62 1.70
N TYR A 91 0.72 -5.48 1.03
CA TYR A 91 0.71 -5.26 -0.41
C TYR A 91 1.23 -3.88 -0.81
N LEU A 92 0.96 -2.84 0.00
CA LEU A 92 1.50 -1.51 -0.22
C LEU A 92 3.01 -1.45 0.02
N GLU A 93 3.52 -2.04 1.09
CA GLU A 93 4.97 -2.12 1.38
C GLU A 93 5.78 -2.72 0.21
N ARG A 94 5.20 -3.68 -0.51
CA ARG A 94 5.88 -4.34 -1.63
C ARG A 94 5.80 -3.56 -2.94
N SER A 95 4.85 -2.63 -3.07
CA SER A 95 4.60 -1.88 -4.30
C SER A 95 5.78 -1.01 -4.71
N TYR A 96 6.15 -1.08 -6.00
CA TYR A 96 7.16 -0.18 -6.56
C TYR A 96 6.71 1.28 -6.53
N GLN A 97 5.41 1.55 -6.67
CA GLN A 97 4.90 2.92 -6.62
C GLN A 97 5.07 3.51 -5.22
N ILE A 98 4.84 2.72 -4.17
CA ILE A 98 5.06 3.12 -2.77
C ILE A 98 6.55 3.33 -2.51
N LYS A 99 7.42 2.42 -2.97
CA LYS A 99 8.87 2.55 -2.80
C LYS A 99 9.43 3.80 -3.50
N ILE A 100 8.96 4.11 -4.70
CA ILE A 100 9.30 5.36 -5.40
C ILE A 100 8.85 6.55 -4.57
N LEU A 101 7.57 6.60 -4.16
CA LEU A 101 7.05 7.70 -3.35
C LEU A 101 7.85 7.89 -2.05
N MET A 102 8.18 6.81 -1.35
CA MET A 102 8.99 6.89 -0.14
C MET A 102 10.36 7.50 -0.40
N LEU A 103 11.03 7.08 -1.48
CA LEU A 103 12.32 7.64 -1.86
C LEU A 103 12.23 9.15 -2.16
N LEU A 104 11.18 9.58 -2.87
CA LEU A 104 10.94 11.00 -3.16
C LEU A 104 10.71 11.84 -1.90
N VAL A 105 10.16 11.23 -0.84
CA VAL A 105 9.79 11.92 0.40
C VAL A 105 10.97 12.02 1.36
N THR A 106 11.77 10.96 1.45
CA THR A 106 12.89 10.86 2.40
C THR A 106 14.20 11.36 1.79
N GLN A 107 14.36 11.27 0.47
CA GLN A 107 15.56 11.71 -0.25
C GLN A 107 15.14 12.76 -1.28
N ARG A 108 15.01 14.00 -0.79
CA ARG A 108 14.50 15.15 -1.55
C ARG A 108 15.35 15.56 -2.76
N GLN A 109 16.49 14.90 -3.02
CA GLN A 109 17.41 15.28 -4.08
C GLN A 109 17.91 14.06 -4.87
N ASN A 110 17.97 14.22 -6.20
CA ASN A 110 18.59 13.28 -7.15
C ASN A 110 17.89 11.92 -7.32
N PHE A 111 16.55 11.86 -7.30
CA PHE A 111 15.86 10.66 -7.77
C PHE A 111 16.18 10.41 -9.25
N ASP A 112 16.89 9.32 -9.51
CA ASP A 112 17.11 8.78 -10.85
C ASP A 112 16.39 7.42 -10.97
N LEU A 113 15.55 7.30 -12.00
CA LEU A 113 14.72 6.12 -12.22
C LEU A 113 15.53 4.92 -12.71
N TYR A 114 16.66 5.16 -13.39
CA TYR A 114 17.56 4.11 -13.84
C TYR A 114 18.30 3.51 -12.66
N ASP A 115 18.91 4.34 -11.82
CA ASP A 115 19.59 3.89 -10.60
C ASP A 115 18.63 3.15 -9.66
N PHE A 116 17.39 3.64 -9.56
CA PHE A 116 16.34 2.96 -8.80
C PHE A 116 15.98 1.58 -9.38
N ALA A 117 15.90 1.44 -10.70
CA ALA A 117 15.62 0.16 -11.34
C ALA A 117 16.76 -0.85 -11.11
N GLU A 118 18.02 -0.40 -11.20
CA GLU A 118 19.20 -1.22 -10.93
C GLU A 118 19.24 -1.69 -9.47
N ALA A 119 19.02 -0.79 -8.51
CA ALA A 119 18.99 -1.11 -7.07
C ALA A 119 17.89 -2.13 -6.71
N HIS A 120 16.82 -2.20 -7.50
CA HIS A 120 15.73 -3.16 -7.34
C HIS A 120 15.86 -4.40 -8.23
N TYR A 121 16.96 -4.57 -8.96
CA TYR A 121 17.23 -5.71 -9.84
C TYR A 121 16.13 -5.93 -10.90
N VAL A 122 15.58 -4.85 -11.46
CA VAL A 122 14.55 -4.90 -12.51
C VAL A 122 14.95 -4.05 -13.71
N SER A 123 14.34 -4.32 -14.87
CA SER A 123 14.62 -3.53 -16.07
C SER A 123 14.07 -2.10 -15.96
N TYR A 124 14.77 -1.15 -16.58
CA TYR A 124 14.31 0.23 -16.69
C TYR A 124 12.90 0.31 -17.32
N THR A 125 12.63 -0.44 -18.39
CA THR A 125 11.31 -0.45 -19.05
C THR A 125 10.19 -0.90 -18.09
N PHE A 126 10.47 -1.90 -17.25
CA PHE A 126 9.54 -2.34 -16.22
C PHE A 126 9.29 -1.24 -15.19
N MET A 127 10.35 -0.60 -14.69
CA MET A 127 10.24 0.47 -13.71
C MET A 127 9.54 1.72 -14.26
N TYR A 128 9.84 2.10 -15.50
CA TYR A 128 9.23 3.22 -16.21
C TYR A 128 7.72 3.06 -16.36
N LYS A 129 7.23 1.83 -16.56
CA LYS A 129 5.81 1.53 -16.57
C LYS A 129 5.15 1.81 -15.22
N HIS A 130 5.81 1.44 -14.11
CA HIS A 130 5.31 1.73 -12.76
C HIS A 130 5.34 3.22 -12.44
N PHE A 131 6.42 3.91 -12.81
CA PHE A 131 6.53 5.35 -12.66
C PHE A 131 5.45 6.13 -13.43
N THR A 132 5.15 5.70 -14.66
CA THR A 132 4.06 6.28 -15.46
C THR A 132 2.70 6.03 -14.82
N ALA A 133 2.45 4.82 -14.31
CA ALA A 133 1.21 4.49 -13.60
C ALA A 133 1.05 5.30 -12.30
N LEU A 134 2.14 5.52 -11.58
CA LEU A 134 2.17 6.39 -10.40
C LEU A 134 1.77 7.82 -10.78
N ARG A 135 2.40 8.42 -11.80
CA ARG A 135 2.06 9.77 -12.29
C ARG A 135 0.58 9.90 -12.63
N GLN A 136 0.01 8.91 -13.33
CA GLN A 136 -1.41 8.89 -13.67
C GLN A 136 -2.31 8.80 -12.43
N THR A 137 -1.91 8.04 -11.41
CA THR A 137 -2.66 7.89 -10.17
C THR A 137 -2.64 9.18 -9.36
N LEU A 138 -1.46 9.78 -9.19
CA LEU A 138 -1.29 11.08 -8.53
C LEU A 138 -2.11 12.17 -9.22
N GLN A 139 -2.11 12.21 -10.55
CA GLN A 139 -2.85 13.21 -11.32
C GLN A 139 -4.36 13.15 -11.05
N LYS A 140 -4.94 11.95 -10.90
CA LYS A 140 -6.36 11.78 -10.53
C LYS A 140 -6.68 12.35 -9.15
N TRP A 141 -5.68 12.45 -8.28
CA TRP A 141 -5.82 13.02 -6.93
C TRP A 141 -5.45 14.50 -6.88
N GLY A 142 -5.16 15.13 -8.02
CA GLY A 142 -4.74 16.53 -8.11
C GLY A 142 -3.29 16.76 -7.72
N ILE A 143 -2.46 15.72 -7.74
CA ILE A 143 -1.02 15.76 -7.44
C ILE A 143 -0.24 15.55 -8.72
N ASN A 144 0.77 16.38 -8.97
CA ASN A 144 1.67 16.28 -10.11
C ASN A 144 3.07 15.92 -9.61
N LEU A 145 3.67 14.89 -10.19
CA LEU A 145 5.09 14.60 -10.02
C LEU A 145 5.86 15.20 -11.20
N ASN A 146 6.57 16.29 -10.97
CA ASN A 146 7.25 17.04 -12.02
C ASN A 146 8.55 16.34 -12.49
N ASN A 147 9.28 16.97 -13.41
CA ASN A 147 10.54 16.42 -13.94
C ASN A 147 11.72 16.52 -12.97
N ASN A 148 11.61 17.37 -11.94
CA ASN A 148 12.58 17.47 -10.85
C ASN A 148 12.24 16.48 -9.72
N SER A 149 11.29 15.56 -9.97
CA SER A 149 10.84 14.57 -9.00
C SER A 149 10.16 15.17 -7.75
N GLU A 150 9.60 16.37 -7.88
CA GLU A 150 8.87 17.06 -6.82
C GLU A 150 7.36 16.83 -6.96
N LEU A 151 6.68 16.66 -5.82
CA LEU A 151 5.23 16.61 -5.73
C LEU A 151 4.68 18.04 -5.64
N THR A 152 3.77 18.38 -6.56
CA THR A 152 3.15 19.71 -6.68
C THR A 152 1.65 19.58 -6.92
N GLY A 153 0.88 20.65 -6.79
CA GLY A 153 -0.58 20.65 -7.03
C GLY A 153 -1.38 20.87 -5.76
N ASN A 154 -2.36 20.01 -5.49
CA ASN A 154 -3.22 20.12 -4.31
C ASN A 154 -2.43 19.79 -3.03
N GLU A 155 -2.01 20.83 -2.32
CA GLU A 155 -1.22 20.75 -1.09
C GLU A 155 -1.86 19.87 0.00
N LEU A 156 -3.18 19.96 0.20
CA LEU A 156 -3.88 19.12 1.18
C LEU A 156 -3.80 17.64 0.77
N ALA A 157 -3.98 17.33 -0.51
CA ALA A 157 -3.86 15.97 -1.01
C ALA A 157 -2.44 15.42 -0.86
N ILE A 158 -1.42 16.26 -1.10
CA ILE A 158 -0.01 15.91 -0.88
C ILE A 158 0.21 15.57 0.60
N ARG A 159 -0.16 16.46 1.52
CA ARG A 159 0.03 16.23 2.96
C ARG A 159 -0.66 14.96 3.46
N LEU A 160 -1.89 14.71 3.01
CA LEU A 160 -2.61 13.48 3.35
C LEU A 160 -1.90 12.24 2.80
N LEU A 161 -1.43 12.28 1.55
CA LEU A 161 -0.67 11.18 0.96
C LEU A 161 0.61 10.90 1.76
N LEU A 162 1.37 11.94 2.09
CA LEU A 162 2.62 11.81 2.84
C LEU A 162 2.39 11.24 4.24
N ALA A 163 1.36 11.71 4.95
CA ALA A 163 1.00 11.19 6.26
C ALA A 163 0.60 9.70 6.20
N GLU A 164 -0.22 9.31 5.22
CA GLU A 164 -0.61 7.92 5.01
C GLU A 164 0.59 7.02 4.68
N LEU A 165 1.53 7.50 3.84
CA LEU A 165 2.75 6.78 3.49
C LEU A 165 3.61 6.47 4.72
N ILE A 166 3.85 7.46 5.58
CA ILE A 166 4.66 7.29 6.80
C ILE A 166 4.04 6.23 7.70
N ILE A 167 2.71 6.27 7.88
CA ILE A 167 1.98 5.31 8.72
C ILE A 167 2.11 3.88 8.18
N ILE A 168 1.96 3.70 6.87
CA ILE A 168 1.90 2.37 6.25
C ILE A 168 3.27 1.75 6.08
N THR A 169 4.30 2.56 5.82
CA THR A 169 5.67 2.07 5.66
C THR A 169 6.40 1.94 6.99
N HIS A 170 5.76 2.33 8.10
CA HIS A 170 6.32 2.31 9.45
C HIS A 170 7.69 3.01 9.51
N VAL A 171 7.84 4.08 8.74
CA VAL A 171 9.09 4.83 8.62
C VAL A 171 9.27 5.68 9.86
N GLY A 172 10.37 5.45 10.57
CA GLY A 172 10.76 6.25 11.72
C GLY A 172 11.42 7.56 11.32
N GLU A 173 11.54 8.46 12.29
CA GLU A 173 12.12 9.79 12.10
C GLU A 173 13.56 9.72 11.56
N GLU A 174 14.30 8.65 11.86
CA GLU A 174 15.68 8.41 11.43
C GLU A 174 15.87 8.32 9.92
N THR A 175 14.78 8.09 9.18
CA THR A 175 14.82 8.02 7.71
C THR A 175 14.82 9.41 7.06
N PHE A 176 14.49 10.45 7.83
CA PHE A 176 14.52 11.83 7.39
C PHE A 176 15.87 12.48 7.71
N ASP A 177 16.26 13.46 6.89
CA ASP A 177 17.49 14.22 7.12
C ASP A 177 17.51 14.94 8.47
N ASP A 178 18.70 15.35 8.91
CA ASP A 178 18.89 16.02 10.21
C ASP A 178 18.12 17.35 10.28
N GLU A 179 17.94 18.03 9.15
CA GLU A 179 17.21 19.30 9.09
C GLU A 179 15.73 19.11 9.44
N ILE A 180 15.07 18.13 8.81
CA ILE A 180 13.67 17.79 9.08
C ILE A 180 13.49 17.30 10.52
N ARG A 181 14.40 16.45 11.01
CA ARG A 181 14.32 15.94 12.38
C ARG A 181 14.46 17.05 13.42
N THR A 182 15.41 17.97 13.22
CA THR A 182 15.60 19.13 14.10
C THR A 182 14.35 20.00 14.11
N ALA A 183 13.81 20.33 12.93
CA ALA A 183 12.60 21.14 12.82
C ALA A 183 11.37 20.47 13.47
N LEU A 184 11.24 19.14 13.39
CA LEU A 184 10.18 18.40 14.06
C LEU A 184 10.30 18.51 15.60
N HIS A 185 11.49 18.31 16.14
CA HIS A 185 11.72 18.40 17.59
C HIS A 185 11.48 19.81 18.12
N GLU A 186 11.93 20.85 17.41
CA GLU A 186 11.62 22.25 17.73
C GLU A 186 10.11 22.52 17.75
N LEU A 187 9.37 21.99 16.77
CA LEU A 187 7.91 22.12 16.73
C LEU A 187 7.21 21.41 17.90
N LEU A 188 7.67 20.22 18.27
CA LEU A 188 7.12 19.48 19.41
C LEU A 188 7.37 20.20 20.73
N GLU A 189 8.58 20.77 20.92
CA GLU A 189 8.89 21.59 22.10
C GLU A 189 7.97 22.82 22.20
N LEU A 190 7.67 23.48 21.09
CA LEU A 190 6.74 24.61 21.07
C LEU A 190 5.30 24.21 21.44
N ILE A 191 4.88 23.00 21.11
CA ILE A 191 3.55 22.47 21.45
C ILE A 191 3.47 22.04 22.93
N ASP A 192 4.56 21.48 23.44
CA ASP A 192 4.66 21.02 24.84
C ASP A 192 4.94 22.16 25.83
N THR A 193 5.25 23.36 25.35
CA THR A 193 5.39 24.54 26.20
C THR A 193 4.01 25.01 26.66
N PRO A 194 3.67 24.96 27.96
CA PRO A 194 2.38 25.41 28.45
C PRO A 194 2.20 26.89 28.09
N ALA A 195 1.11 27.20 27.39
CA ALA A 195 0.73 28.57 27.09
C ALA A 195 0.79 29.38 28.39
N ILE A 196 1.74 30.31 28.49
CA ILE A 196 1.81 31.26 29.58
C ILE A 196 0.51 32.05 29.50
N ALA A 197 -0.43 31.71 30.37
CA ALA A 197 -1.64 32.50 30.57
C ALA A 197 -1.18 33.87 31.05
N HIS A 198 -1.12 34.84 30.14
CA HIS A 198 -0.92 36.23 30.49
C HIS A 198 -2.13 36.66 31.34
N GLN A 199 -1.87 36.84 32.64
CA GLN A 199 -2.72 37.56 33.59
C GLN A 199 -2.67 39.06 33.29
#